data_AF-A0A537MFG5-F1
#
_entry.id   AF-A0A537MFG5-F1
#
_cell.length_a   1.000
_cell.length_b   1.000
_cell.length_c   1.000
_cell.angle_alpha   90.00
_cell.angle_beta   90.00
_cell.angle_gamma   90.00
#
_symmetry.space_group_name_H-M   'P 1'
#
loop_
_entity.id
_entity.type
_entity.pdbx_description
1 polymer ?
#
loop_
_entity_poly.entity_id
_entity_poly.type
_entity_poly.pdbx_seq_one_letter_code
_entity_poly.pdbx_strand_id
1 'polypeptide(L)' 'MMTDAFERAVRALSGLPAEIARIPALARGRVWCRSCGASREVAAAHCLRSGWPRCCGVTMTIDAPGKKP' A
#
# COMPACT_ATOMS: atom_id res chain seq x y z
N MET A 1 -2.86 -1.48 34.35
CA MET A 1 -3.81 -0.43 33.94
C MET A 1 -3.27 0.54 32.86
N MET A 2 -2.25 0.15 32.08
CA MET A 2 -1.72 0.97 30.96
C MET A 2 -2.00 0.35 29.58
N THR A 3 -2.60 -0.85 29.56
CA THR A 3 -2.87 -1.66 28.36
C THR A 3 -4.16 -1.28 27.64
N ASP A 4 -5.18 -0.81 28.36
CA ASP A 4 -6.52 -0.54 27.78
C ASP A 4 -6.53 0.62 26.78
N ALA A 5 -5.87 1.73 27.11
CA ALA A 5 -5.80 2.90 26.22
C ALA A 5 -5.02 2.58 24.93
N PHE A 6 -3.93 1.83 25.04
CA PHE A 6 -3.13 1.38 23.91
C PHE A 6 -3.91 0.43 23.00
N GLU A 7 -4.57 -0.58 23.56
CA GLU A 7 -5.40 -1.54 22.82
C GLU A 7 -6.57 -0.84 22.10
N ARG A 8 -7.21 0.15 22.74
CA ARG A 8 -8.27 0.96 22.11
C ARG A 8 -7.72 1.80 20.95
N ALA A 9 -6.55 2.39 21.11
CA ALA A 9 -5.89 3.13 20.03
C ALA A 9 -5.55 2.21 18.85
N VAL A 10 -4.94 1.05 19.09
CA VAL A 10 -4.62 0.06 18.04
C VAL A 10 -5.87 -0.42 17.30
N ARG A 11 -6.97 -0.67 18.02
CA ARG A 11 -8.26 -1.02 17.41
C ARG A 11 -8.82 0.10 16.54
N ALA A 12 -8.76 1.35 16.99
CA ALA A 12 -9.22 2.50 16.21
C ALA A 12 -8.42 2.64 14.89
N LEU A 13 -7.14 2.29 14.89
CA LEU A 13 -6.28 2.35 13.71
C LEU A 13 -6.47 1.17 12.74
N SER A 14 -7.18 0.11 13.13
CA SER A 14 -7.35 -1.10 12.31
C SER A 14 -8.04 -0.84 10.96
N GLY A 15 -8.84 0.23 10.86
CA GLY A 15 -9.48 0.68 9.63
C GLY A 15 -8.61 1.55 8.71
N LEU A 16 -7.47 2.07 9.20
CA LEU A 16 -6.64 3.01 8.44
C LEU A 16 -6.16 2.49 7.08
N PRO A 17 -5.76 1.20 6.92
CA PRO A 17 -5.33 0.73 5.60
C PRO A 17 -6.42 0.83 4.54
N ALA A 18 -7.69 0.65 4.92
CA ALA A 18 -8.82 0.78 4.00
C ALA A 18 -9.06 2.25 3.62
N GLU A 19 -8.90 3.18 4.57
CA GLU A 19 -9.06 4.60 4.32
C GLU A 19 -7.94 5.16 3.44
N ILE A 20 -6.68 4.84 3.77
CA ILE A 20 -5.52 5.24 2.97
C ILE A 20 -5.62 4.65 1.56
N ALA A 21 -6.11 3.42 1.39
CA ALA A 21 -6.29 2.81 0.07
C ALA A 21 -7.26 3.57 -0.85
N ARG A 22 -8.06 4.51 -0.33
CA ARG A 22 -8.96 5.37 -1.14
C ARG A 22 -8.25 6.55 -1.79
N ILE A 23 -7.01 6.90 -1.41
CA ILE A 23 -6.30 7.99 -2.09
C ILE A 23 -6.13 7.64 -3.59
N PRO A 24 -6.22 8.62 -4.51
CA PRO A 24 -6.29 8.34 -5.95
C PRO A 24 -5.12 7.50 -6.50
N ALA A 25 -3.94 7.59 -5.89
CA ALA A 25 -2.79 6.80 -6.31
C ALA A 25 -2.95 5.30 -6.01
N LEU A 26 -3.57 4.97 -4.88
CA LEU A 26 -3.76 3.61 -4.40
C LEU A 26 -5.08 3.00 -4.87
N ALA A 27 -6.12 3.83 -5.04
CA ALA A 27 -7.43 3.40 -5.50
C ALA A 27 -7.41 2.75 -6.89
N ARG A 28 -6.39 3.06 -7.71
CA ARG A 28 -6.14 2.40 -9.00
C ARG A 28 -5.86 0.89 -8.87
N GLY A 29 -5.45 0.43 -7.70
CA GLY A 29 -5.17 -0.98 -7.45
C GLY A 29 -4.08 -1.57 -8.34
N ARG A 30 -3.09 -0.76 -8.73
CA ARG A 30 -2.04 -1.18 -9.66
C ARG A 30 -0.67 -0.63 -9.25
N VAL A 31 0.36 -1.45 -9.46
CA VAL A 31 1.77 -1.11 -9.25
C VAL A 31 2.62 -1.46 -10.46
N TRP A 32 3.82 -0.86 -10.52
CA TRP A 32 4.74 -0.94 -11.65
C TRP A 32 6.16 -1.26 -11.20
N CYS A 33 6.85 -2.10 -11.98
CA CYS A 33 8.28 -2.31 -11.84
C CYS A 33 9.03 -1.21 -12.61
N ARG A 34 9.89 -0.47 -11.93
CA ARG A 34 10.70 0.58 -12.57
C ARG A 34 11.83 0.02 -13.45
N SER A 35 12.20 -1.25 -13.27
CA SER A 35 13.30 -1.88 -13.99
C SER A 35 12.85 -2.46 -15.34
N CYS A 36 11.76 -3.23 -15.35
CA CYS A 36 11.27 -3.91 -16.57
C CYS A 36 9.95 -3.35 -17.12
N GLY A 37 9.31 -2.41 -16.43
CA GLY A 37 8.03 -1.82 -16.86
C GLY A 37 6.79 -2.68 -16.59
N ALA A 38 6.95 -3.91 -16.08
CA ALA A 38 5.82 -4.79 -15.77
C ALA A 38 4.85 -4.14 -14.77
N SER A 39 3.55 -4.37 -14.93
CA SER A 39 2.53 -3.91 -13.99
C SER A 39 1.79 -5.07 -13.34
N ARG A 40 1.26 -4.85 -12.14
CA ARG A 40 0.49 -5.85 -11.40
C ARG A 40 -0.70 -5.22 -10.68
N GLU A 41 -1.84 -5.90 -10.72
CA GLU A 41 -3.01 -5.55 -9.91
C GLU A 41 -2.83 -6.01 -8.47
N VAL A 42 -3.27 -5.16 -7.54
CA VAL A 42 -3.09 -5.35 -6.10
C VAL A 42 -4.24 -4.74 -5.31
N ALA A 43 -4.60 -5.38 -4.21
CA ALA A 43 -5.44 -4.77 -3.19
C ALA A 43 -4.56 -3.87 -2.30
N ALA A 44 -4.57 -2.56 -2.52
CA ALA A 44 -3.70 -1.61 -1.81
C ALA A 44 -3.84 -1.71 -0.28
N ALA A 45 -5.07 -1.86 0.25
CA ALA A 45 -5.30 -2.03 1.68
C ALA A 45 -4.62 -3.28 2.26
N HIS A 46 -4.54 -4.36 1.49
CA HIS A 46 -3.79 -5.55 1.88
C HIS A 46 -2.29 -5.27 1.84
N CYS A 47 -1.78 -4.67 0.75
CA CYS A 47 -0.36 -4.33 0.61
C CYS A 47 0.14 -3.34 1.67
N LEU A 48 -0.69 -2.43 2.16
CA LEU A 48 -0.35 -1.54 3.28
C LEU A 48 -0.11 -2.31 4.59
N ARG A 49 -0.68 -3.51 4.74
CA ARG A 49 -0.48 -4.38 5.91
C ARG A 49 0.64 -5.40 5.72
N SER A 50 0.73 -5.98 4.52
CA SER A 50 1.59 -7.14 4.23
C SER A 50 2.85 -6.78 3.43
N GLY A 51 2.97 -5.53 2.98
CA GLY A 51 4.01 -5.09 2.05
C GLY A 51 3.58 -5.16 0.58
N TRP A 52 4.37 -4.49 -0.25
CA TRP A 52 4.17 -4.40 -1.70
C TRP A 52 4.87 -5.56 -2.44
N PRO A 53 4.33 -6.01 -3.60
CA PRO A 53 4.98 -7.04 -4.39
C PRO A 53 6.32 -6.58 -4.93
N ARG A 54 7.20 -7.55 -5.21
CA ARG A 54 8.52 -7.31 -5.80
C ARG A 54 8.60 -7.77 -7.25
N CYS A 55 9.45 -7.13 -8.03
CA CYS A 55 9.81 -7.50 -9.40
C CYS A 55 11.25 -7.04 -9.68
N CYS A 56 12.03 -7.81 -10.43
CA CYS A 56 13.45 -7.53 -10.70
C CYS A 56 14.29 -7.29 -9.42
N GLY A 57 13.95 -7.98 -8.33
CA GLY A 57 14.66 -7.88 -7.05
C GLY A 57 14.29 -6.66 -6.19
N VAL A 58 13.43 -5.76 -6.66
CA VAL A 58 13.01 -4.54 -5.95
C VAL A 58 11.50 -4.47 -5.73
N THR A 59 11.06 -3.69 -4.75
CA THR A 59 9.65 -3.41 -4.50
C THR A 59 9.06 -2.58 -5.64
N MET A 60 7.87 -2.95 -6.12
CA MET A 60 7.16 -2.22 -7.17
C MET A 60 6.59 -0.89 -6.63
N THR A 61 6.40 0.11 -7.50
CA THR A 61 5.89 1.45 -7.14
C THR A 61 4.43 1.63 -7.53
N ILE A 62 3.73 2.55 -6.87
CA ILE A 62 2.37 3.02 -7.20
C ILE A 62 2.36 4.15 -8.26
N ASP A 63 3.54 4.60 -8.66
CA ASP A 63 3.70 5.61 -9.71
C ASP A 63 3.65 4.95 -11.08
N ALA A 64 2.69 5.40 -11.89
CA ALA A 64 2.60 4.95 -13.27
C ALA A 64 3.82 5.44 -14.09
N PRO A 65 4.28 4.67 -15.10
CA PRO A 65 5.34 5.08 -15.99
C PRO A 65 5.05 6.45 -16.60
N GLY A 66 6.03 7.35 -16.59
CA GLY A 66 5.88 8.71 -17.11
C GLY A 66 5.38 9.76 -16.12
N LYS A 67 4.92 9.36 -14.91
CA LYS A 67 4.85 10.31 -13.79
C LYS A 67 6.25 10.53 -13.24
N LYS A 68 6.76 11.77 -13.34
CA LYS A 68 7.92 12.21 -12.55
C LYS A 68 7.50 12.34 -11.08
N PRO A 69 8.40 12.01 -10.13
CA PRO A 69 8.15 12.17 -8.70
C PRO A 69 7.90 13.63 -8.33
#